data_AF-A0A2C6WEQ3-F1
#
_entry.id   AF-A0A2C6WEQ3-F1
#
_cell.length_a   1.000
_cell.length_b   1.000
_cell.length_c   1.000
_cell.angle_alpha   90.00
_cell.angle_beta   90.00
_cell.angle_gamma   90.00
#
_symmetry.space_group_name_H-M   'P 1'
#
loop_
_entity.id
_entity.type
_entity.pdbx_description
1 polymer ?
#
loop_
_entity_poly.entity_id
_entity_poly.type
_entity_poly.pdbx_seq_one_letter_code
_entity_poly.pdbx_strand_id
1 'polypeptide(L)'
;MTSRDDVLQNLSEYREQKYQESMNGYETDKEDDVVARMKAMLQPVKYKGEIYYKHQGSNYKADEMLLKRIIREDPRTRSIKQVDEVYKRLMIDLVEQERGQAFPIVFTNGYLEDGQFTFTDDLPFSPHFINRRYNPAAKPVKAVDEYLDHVAQGDEGYRKYIIEMLGYIFNTNLDFKERKGKVFFIVGDGGSGKGTLLKLISMLLGAENVSNVSIHEFEDGRRTTIMIGKLANLGDDIEDQPINAPVMKTIKNMATADTVNIRKLYKESESTIISATGVYTSNHILRSFEKGESFKRRVVWLPLTKKLQNKSSKFHKDLRSEEALDYLTMLAIQSLNKLYETEIFSESKTIYEFNKAYHEANNTAVAYLQELNYYDILGFTLKEIYQDYMRWCWDNSLADMPIQQVSQEIKRMFDVDLKGFKVNVNGEYKGNLVRSKAIRDREERKTYRMFVKNSDLELWTCGTPSVWEESNRRSKLDIEPNVEPSNEVKAPFVEDDEKGMPNYR
;
A
#
# COMPACT_ATOMS: atom_id res chain seq x y z
N MET A 1 53.91 7.28 7.38
CA MET A 1 52.47 7.04 7.61
C MET A 1 52.19 7.44 9.04
N THR A 2 51.69 8.66 9.24
CA THR A 2 51.22 9.11 10.56
C THR A 2 50.04 8.23 10.95
N SER A 3 50.00 7.73 12.18
CA SER A 3 48.93 6.83 12.60
C SER A 3 47.61 7.59 12.63
N ARG A 4 46.49 6.87 12.46
CA ARG A 4 45.13 7.45 12.54
C ARG A 4 44.91 8.16 13.90
N ASP A 5 45.57 7.69 14.94
CA ASP A 5 45.52 8.26 16.29
C ASP A 5 46.24 9.61 16.35
N ASP A 6 47.36 9.78 15.64
CA ASP A 6 48.08 11.06 15.55
C ASP A 6 47.25 12.14 14.85
N VAL A 7 46.49 11.77 13.81
CA VAL A 7 45.62 12.71 13.08
C VAL A 7 44.44 13.15 13.94
N LEU A 8 43.86 12.22 14.70
CA LEU A 8 42.76 12.51 15.64
C LEU A 8 43.22 13.39 16.80
N GLN A 9 44.43 13.14 17.32
CA GLN A 9 45.02 13.92 18.40
C GLN A 9 45.34 15.36 17.96
N ASN A 10 45.90 15.53 16.74
CA ASN A 10 46.15 16.85 16.15
C ASN A 10 44.83 17.62 15.87
N LEU A 11 43.76 16.93 15.48
CA LEU A 11 42.43 17.53 15.30
C LEU A 11 41.80 17.95 16.63
N SER A 12 41.99 17.19 17.71
CA SER A 12 41.54 17.60 19.05
C SER A 12 42.29 18.83 19.55
N GLU A 13 43.61 18.87 19.38
CA GLU A 13 44.46 19.99 19.83
C GLU A 13 44.13 21.27 19.04
N TYR A 14 43.91 21.17 17.72
CA TYR A 14 43.50 22.31 16.90
C TYR A 14 42.13 22.88 17.30
N ARG A 15 41.17 22.02 17.66
CA ARG A 15 39.84 22.43 18.14
C ARG A 15 39.93 23.11 19.51
N GLU A 16 40.81 22.62 20.37
CA GLU A 16 41.05 23.18 21.70
C GLU A 16 41.74 24.55 21.61
N GLN A 17 42.66 24.72 20.67
CA GLN A 17 43.31 26.01 20.39
C GLN A 17 42.33 27.06 19.85
N LYS A 18 41.43 26.69 18.92
CA LYS A 18 40.37 27.57 18.43
C LYS A 18 39.34 27.95 19.51
N TYR A 19 39.09 27.05 20.45
CA TYR A 19 38.25 27.33 21.63
C TYR A 19 38.91 28.37 22.55
N GLN A 20 40.21 28.24 22.84
CA GLN A 20 40.95 29.21 23.66
C GLN A 20 40.99 30.61 23.02
N GLU A 21 41.14 30.69 21.69
CA GLU A 21 41.09 31.96 20.95
C GLU A 21 39.71 32.65 21.04
N SER A 22 38.62 31.88 21.10
CA SER A 22 37.26 32.42 21.23
C SER A 22 36.88 32.87 22.65
N MET A 23 37.62 32.42 23.68
CA MET A 23 37.29 32.62 25.09
C MET A 23 37.91 33.88 25.73
N ASN A 24 38.80 34.58 25.03
CA ASN A 24 39.66 35.60 25.64
C ASN A 24 38.99 36.98 25.86
N GLY A 25 37.67 37.06 26.06
CA GLY A 25 36.98 38.36 26.11
C GLY A 25 35.63 38.46 26.81
N TYR A 26 35.07 37.41 27.41
CA TYR A 26 33.79 37.48 28.10
C TYR A 26 33.83 36.67 29.39
N GLU A 27 33.45 37.28 30.52
CA GLU A 27 33.11 36.55 31.76
C GLU A 27 31.83 35.73 31.46
N THR A 28 32.01 34.54 30.89
CA THR A 28 30.94 33.61 30.55
C THR A 28 30.47 32.88 31.79
N ASP A 29 29.15 32.73 31.94
CA ASP A 29 28.55 31.90 32.99
C ASP A 29 29.13 30.48 32.90
N LYS A 30 29.44 29.83 34.03
CA LYS A 30 30.14 28.51 34.01
C LYS A 30 29.33 27.48 33.24
N GLU A 31 28.02 27.61 33.23
CA GLU A 31 27.06 26.80 32.50
C GLU A 31 27.10 27.07 30.98
N ASP A 32 27.34 28.32 30.53
CA ASP A 32 27.44 28.67 29.10
C ASP A 32 28.69 28.07 28.46
N ASP A 33 29.81 28.06 29.19
CA ASP A 33 31.03 27.36 28.78
C ASP A 33 30.77 25.85 28.56
N VAL A 34 30.00 25.23 29.46
CA VAL A 34 29.64 23.81 29.34
C VAL A 34 28.72 23.62 28.13
N VAL A 35 27.72 24.48 27.93
CA VAL A 35 26.82 24.41 26.76
C VAL A 35 27.62 24.53 25.45
N ALA A 36 28.54 25.49 25.36
CA ALA A 36 29.40 25.68 24.19
C ALA A 36 30.28 24.44 23.93
N ARG A 37 30.89 23.88 24.98
CA ARG A 37 31.68 22.65 24.89
C ARG A 37 30.82 21.47 24.43
N MET A 38 29.63 21.29 24.98
CA MET A 38 28.70 20.22 24.57
C MET A 38 28.29 20.38 23.12
N LYS A 39 28.00 21.61 22.64
CA LYS A 39 27.71 21.87 21.23
C LYS A 39 28.87 21.49 20.31
N ALA A 40 30.10 21.86 20.68
CA ALA A 40 31.29 21.53 19.91
C ALA A 40 31.61 20.03 19.88
N MET A 41 31.47 19.35 21.02
CA MET A 41 31.82 17.93 21.16
C MET A 41 30.77 16.99 20.58
N LEU A 42 29.49 17.29 20.78
CA LEU A 42 28.39 16.37 20.53
C LEU A 42 27.59 16.69 19.25
N GLN A 43 27.83 17.85 18.65
CA GLN A 43 27.10 18.36 17.48
C GLN A 43 25.57 18.19 17.61
N PRO A 44 24.96 18.60 18.74
CA PRO A 44 23.59 18.25 19.06
C PRO A 44 22.60 18.92 18.08
N VAL A 45 21.53 18.20 17.77
CA VAL A 45 20.45 18.63 16.89
C VAL A 45 19.13 18.37 17.61
N LYS A 46 18.21 19.34 17.55
CA LYS A 46 16.90 19.20 18.17
C LYS A 46 15.88 18.72 17.15
N TYR A 47 15.22 17.60 17.42
CA TYR A 47 14.21 17.02 16.55
C TYR A 47 13.13 16.31 17.37
N LYS A 48 11.87 16.59 17.05
CA LYS A 48 10.66 16.12 17.77
C LYS A 48 10.66 16.48 19.26
N GLY A 49 11.30 17.60 19.62
CA GLY A 49 11.43 18.03 21.02
C GLY A 49 12.41 17.19 21.84
N GLU A 50 13.30 16.42 21.19
CA GLU A 50 14.40 15.69 21.81
C GLU A 50 15.74 16.19 21.26
N ILE A 51 16.80 16.04 22.06
CA ILE A 51 18.18 16.31 21.59
C ILE A 51 18.77 15.02 21.05
N TYR A 52 19.08 15.03 19.77
CA TYR A 52 19.93 14.05 19.11
C TYR A 52 21.37 14.51 19.18
N TYR A 53 22.30 13.60 19.45
CA TYR A 53 23.71 13.94 19.57
C TYR A 53 24.64 12.79 19.19
N LYS A 54 25.87 13.12 18.77
CA LYS A 54 26.93 12.15 18.50
C LYS A 54 27.67 11.79 19.79
N HIS A 55 27.89 10.50 20.05
CA HIS A 55 28.69 10.04 21.19
C HIS A 55 29.35 8.69 20.87
N GLN A 56 30.68 8.63 21.00
CA GLN A 56 31.50 7.43 20.72
C GLN A 56 31.36 6.90 19.28
N GLY A 57 31.07 7.78 18.31
CA GLY A 57 30.90 7.44 16.90
C GLY A 57 30.30 8.59 16.10
N SER A 58 30.04 8.37 14.81
CA SER A 58 29.44 9.34 13.89
C SER A 58 27.91 9.38 13.94
N ASN A 59 27.26 8.41 14.60
CA ASN A 59 25.81 8.25 14.57
C ASN A 59 25.12 9.12 15.64
N TYR A 60 23.98 9.69 15.27
CA TYR A 60 23.12 10.43 16.19
C TYR A 60 22.23 9.50 17.00
N LYS A 61 22.04 9.80 18.28
CA LYS A 61 21.06 9.15 19.15
C LYS A 61 20.34 10.15 20.03
N ALA A 62 19.11 9.81 20.41
CA ALA A 62 18.34 10.53 21.41
C ALA A 62 18.28 9.69 22.70
N ASP A 63 19.06 10.10 23.70
CA ASP A 63 19.04 9.51 25.04
C ASP A 63 19.35 10.62 26.06
N GLU A 64 18.30 11.16 26.68
CA GLU A 64 18.39 12.24 27.67
C GLU A 64 19.24 11.85 28.88
N MET A 65 19.09 10.62 29.38
CA MET A 65 19.80 10.16 30.58
C MET A 65 21.29 10.06 30.34
N LEU A 66 21.67 9.51 29.19
CA LEU A 66 23.07 9.45 28.79
C LEU A 66 23.64 10.85 28.51
N LEU A 67 22.88 11.76 27.89
CA LEU A 67 23.31 13.14 27.68
C LEU A 67 23.58 13.84 29.01
N LYS A 68 22.65 13.71 29.98
CA LYS A 68 22.83 14.26 31.33
C LYS A 68 24.03 13.64 32.05
N ARG A 69 24.32 12.35 31.83
CA ARG A 69 25.52 11.71 32.35
C ARG A 69 26.79 12.30 31.73
N ILE A 70 26.83 12.53 30.42
CA ILE A 70 27.96 13.18 29.74
C ILE A 70 28.17 14.60 30.27
N ILE A 71 27.08 15.37 30.42
CA ILE A 71 27.13 16.73 31.00
C ILE A 71 27.70 16.68 32.42
N ARG A 72 27.33 15.68 33.22
CA ARG A 72 27.80 15.48 34.60
C ARG A 72 29.29 15.13 34.70
N GLU A 73 29.90 14.62 33.63
CA GLU A 73 31.34 14.34 33.58
C GLU A 73 32.18 15.63 33.43
N ASP A 74 31.56 16.77 33.09
CA ASP A 74 32.26 18.06 33.06
C ASP A 74 32.59 18.56 34.50
N PRO A 75 33.86 18.91 34.80
CA PRO A 75 34.25 19.41 36.12
C PRO A 75 33.49 20.65 36.62
N ARG A 76 32.87 21.40 35.72
CA ARG A 76 32.09 22.61 36.02
C ARG A 76 30.67 22.29 36.50
N THR A 77 30.13 21.10 36.22
CA THR A 77 28.78 20.67 36.63
C THR A 77 28.83 19.86 37.93
N ARG A 78 28.75 20.54 39.08
CA ARG A 78 28.95 19.93 40.41
C ARG A 78 27.69 19.37 41.06
N SER A 79 26.51 19.78 40.60
CA SER A 79 25.22 19.33 41.12
C SER A 79 24.26 18.89 40.02
N ILE A 80 23.23 18.11 40.39
CA ILE A 80 22.15 17.70 39.47
C ILE A 80 21.43 18.92 38.90
N LYS A 81 21.24 19.98 39.71
CA LYS A 81 20.61 21.22 39.28
C LYS A 81 21.34 21.86 38.10
N GLN A 82 22.67 21.88 38.13
CA GLN A 82 23.48 22.43 37.03
C GLN A 82 23.43 21.57 35.78
N VAL A 83 23.39 20.24 35.93
CA VAL A 83 23.21 19.31 34.80
C VAL A 83 21.87 19.57 34.10
N ASP A 84 20.79 19.70 34.87
CA ASP A 84 19.47 20.01 34.33
C ASP A 84 19.40 21.40 33.69
N GLU A 85 20.12 22.39 34.25
CA GLU A 85 20.21 23.73 33.69
C GLU A 85 20.92 23.74 32.33
N VAL A 86 22.09 23.10 32.23
CA VAL A 86 22.81 22.94 30.95
C VAL A 86 21.95 22.21 29.91
N TYR A 87 21.27 21.12 30.30
CA TYR A 87 20.36 20.40 29.41
C TYR A 87 19.22 21.29 28.89
N LYS A 88 18.58 22.06 29.78
CA LYS A 88 17.52 23.01 29.41
C LYS A 88 18.02 24.13 28.50
N ARG A 89 19.21 24.68 28.78
CA ARG A 89 19.85 25.69 27.91
C ARG A 89 20.12 25.11 26.52
N LEU A 90 20.67 23.90 26.41
CA LEU A 90 20.81 23.20 25.13
C LEU A 90 19.46 23.06 24.41
N MET A 91 18.41 22.65 25.11
CA MET A 91 17.06 22.53 24.53
C MET A 91 16.48 23.85 24.01
N ILE A 92 16.83 24.98 24.64
CA ILE A 92 16.38 26.32 24.26
C ILE A 92 17.20 26.84 23.07
N ASP A 93 18.52 26.67 23.11
CA ASP A 93 19.45 27.21 22.13
C ASP A 93 19.39 26.49 20.77
N LEU A 94 18.98 25.22 20.75
CA LEU A 94 18.92 24.43 19.54
C LEU A 94 17.67 24.73 18.74
N VAL A 95 17.86 25.01 17.45
CA VAL A 95 16.78 25.17 16.48
C VAL A 95 16.17 23.80 16.20
N GLU A 96 14.85 23.71 16.41
CA GLU A 96 14.05 22.52 16.09
C GLU A 96 14.08 22.29 14.57
N GLN A 97 14.53 21.11 14.15
CA GLN A 97 14.45 20.71 12.74
C GLN A 97 12.99 20.52 12.33
N GLU A 98 12.63 20.99 11.13
CA GLU A 98 11.24 21.01 10.68
C GLU A 98 10.64 19.60 10.59
N ARG A 99 9.39 19.49 11.04
CA ARG A 99 8.62 18.26 10.91
C ARG A 99 8.13 18.16 9.47
N GLY A 100 8.61 17.15 8.74
CA GLY A 100 8.26 16.96 7.33
C GLY A 100 9.37 17.31 6.35
N GLN A 101 10.57 17.67 6.82
CA GLN A 101 11.74 17.68 5.96
C GLN A 101 12.11 16.24 5.57
N ALA A 102 12.50 16.02 4.31
CA ALA A 102 13.12 14.77 3.89
C ALA A 102 14.53 14.68 4.49
N PHE A 103 14.80 13.60 5.22
CA PHE A 103 16.14 13.32 5.75
C PHE A 103 16.78 12.18 4.95
N PRO A 104 18.11 12.21 4.72
CA PRO A 104 18.80 11.09 4.10
C PRO A 104 18.76 9.86 5.02
N ILE A 105 18.89 8.66 4.47
CA ILE A 105 19.05 7.44 5.28
C ILE A 105 20.54 7.24 5.52
N VAL A 106 20.96 7.28 6.78
CA VAL A 106 22.36 7.18 7.18
C VAL A 106 22.74 5.73 7.41
N PHE A 107 23.82 5.30 6.78
CA PHE A 107 24.51 4.03 7.00
C PHE A 107 25.83 4.29 7.72
N THR A 108 26.50 3.25 8.20
CA THR A 108 27.77 3.39 8.94
C THR A 108 28.95 3.90 8.09
N ASN A 109 28.84 3.92 6.76
CA ASN A 109 29.90 4.34 5.83
C ASN A 109 29.44 5.37 4.79
N GLY A 110 28.31 6.04 5.03
CA GLY A 110 27.75 7.02 4.11
C GLY A 110 26.26 7.21 4.31
N TYR A 111 25.60 7.87 3.36
CA TYR A 111 24.17 8.10 3.43
C TYR A 111 23.53 7.98 2.04
N LEU A 112 22.25 7.62 2.03
CA LEU A 112 21.40 7.50 0.86
C LEU A 112 20.43 8.68 0.80
N GLU A 113 20.43 9.39 -0.31
CA GLU A 113 19.55 10.53 -0.58
C GLU A 113 19.09 10.47 -2.03
N ASP A 114 17.78 10.55 -2.27
CA ASP A 114 17.19 10.55 -3.62
C ASP A 114 17.70 9.42 -4.55
N GLY A 115 17.89 8.23 -3.98
CA GLY A 115 18.38 7.05 -4.70
C GLY A 115 19.89 7.04 -4.97
N GLN A 116 20.64 8.04 -4.54
CA GLN A 116 22.10 8.14 -4.68
C GLN A 116 22.78 7.92 -3.33
N PHE A 117 23.80 7.06 -3.32
CA PHE A 117 24.58 6.79 -2.10
C PHE A 117 25.89 7.56 -2.10
N THR A 118 26.12 8.35 -1.06
CA THR A 118 27.37 9.11 -0.86
C THR A 118 28.21 8.45 0.23
N PHE A 119 29.40 7.98 -0.13
CA PHE A 119 30.36 7.43 0.84
C PHE A 119 31.09 8.57 1.56
N THR A 120 30.97 8.62 2.88
CA THR A 120 31.64 9.60 3.72
C THR A 120 31.67 9.13 5.17
N ASP A 121 32.68 9.56 5.94
CA ASP A 121 32.71 9.39 7.39
C ASP A 121 32.02 10.56 8.10
N ASP A 122 31.85 11.71 7.43
CA ASP A 122 31.13 12.87 7.94
C ASP A 122 29.62 12.72 7.69
N LEU A 123 28.97 11.96 8.57
CA LEU A 123 27.56 11.64 8.46
C LEU A 123 26.68 12.85 8.87
N PRO A 124 25.69 13.22 8.03
CA PRO A 124 24.72 14.26 8.39
C PRO A 124 23.81 13.79 9.52
N PHE A 125 23.09 14.74 10.12
CA PHE A 125 21.99 14.39 11.01
C PHE A 125 20.86 13.73 10.22
N SER A 126 20.35 12.61 10.75
CA SER A 126 19.12 11.99 10.28
C SER A 126 18.48 11.18 11.40
N PRO A 127 17.13 11.17 11.50
CA PRO A 127 16.42 10.20 12.33
C PRO A 127 16.43 8.78 11.74
N HIS A 128 16.85 8.61 10.49
CA HIS A 128 16.88 7.34 9.77
C HIS A 128 18.29 6.76 9.74
N PHE A 129 18.68 6.09 10.83
CA PHE A 129 19.97 5.41 10.90
C PHE A 129 19.80 3.90 10.69
N ILE A 130 20.64 3.31 9.85
CA ILE A 130 20.71 1.86 9.62
C ILE A 130 22.13 1.41 9.99
N ASN A 131 22.22 0.55 11.01
CA ASN A 131 23.50 0.05 11.53
C ASN A 131 24.13 -1.03 10.63
N ARG A 132 24.41 -0.69 9.37
CA ARG A 132 25.01 -1.55 8.35
C ARG A 132 25.96 -0.74 7.48
N ARG A 133 26.96 -1.37 6.86
CA ARG A 133 27.75 -0.77 5.78
C ARG A 133 27.08 -1.06 4.45
N TYR A 134 26.91 -0.05 3.61
CA TYR A 134 26.48 -0.28 2.24
C TYR A 134 27.65 -0.83 1.41
N ASN A 135 27.42 -1.94 0.71
CA ASN A 135 28.34 -2.54 -0.24
C ASN A 135 27.68 -2.64 -1.63
N PRO A 136 28.04 -1.79 -2.60
CA PRO A 136 27.48 -1.80 -3.95
C PRO A 136 27.91 -3.03 -4.78
N ALA A 137 28.87 -3.81 -4.29
CA ALA A 137 29.39 -5.04 -4.91
C ALA A 137 29.09 -6.28 -4.05
N ALA A 138 27.99 -6.25 -3.28
CA ALA A 138 27.54 -7.41 -2.51
C ALA A 138 27.31 -8.62 -3.43
N LYS A 139 27.84 -9.79 -3.03
CA LYS A 139 27.75 -10.99 -3.85
C LYS A 139 26.34 -11.58 -3.77
N PRO A 140 25.82 -12.15 -4.87
CA PRO A 140 24.55 -12.86 -4.84
C PRO A 140 24.54 -13.97 -3.79
N VAL A 141 23.44 -14.04 -3.04
CA VAL A 141 23.22 -15.06 -2.01
C VAL A 141 22.09 -15.97 -2.46
N LYS A 142 22.41 -17.25 -2.66
CA LYS A 142 21.47 -18.26 -3.19
C LYS A 142 20.13 -18.29 -2.45
N ALA A 143 20.14 -18.20 -1.12
CA ALA A 143 18.91 -18.21 -0.33
C ALA A 143 18.00 -17.00 -0.63
N VAL A 144 18.60 -15.82 -0.88
CA VAL A 144 17.87 -14.61 -1.29
C VAL A 144 17.26 -14.81 -2.67
N ASP A 145 18.04 -15.33 -3.62
CA ASP A 145 17.57 -15.58 -4.98
C ASP A 145 16.41 -16.58 -5.01
N GLU A 146 16.57 -17.72 -4.32
CA GLU A 146 15.52 -18.73 -4.15
C GLU A 146 14.24 -18.13 -3.53
N TYR A 147 14.39 -17.24 -2.53
CA TYR A 147 13.26 -16.58 -1.91
C TYR A 147 12.56 -15.60 -2.84
N LEU A 148 13.31 -14.76 -3.55
CA LEU A 148 12.76 -13.80 -4.51
C LEU A 148 12.09 -14.51 -5.69
N ASP A 149 12.65 -15.62 -6.18
CA ASP A 149 12.05 -16.45 -7.23
C ASP A 149 10.76 -17.13 -6.74
N HIS A 150 10.75 -17.58 -5.48
CA HIS A 150 9.54 -18.10 -4.86
C HIS A 150 8.43 -17.04 -4.81
N VAL A 151 8.77 -15.80 -4.38
CA VAL A 151 7.82 -14.69 -4.34
C VAL A 151 7.32 -14.30 -5.72
N ALA A 152 8.23 -14.25 -6.70
CA ALA A 152 7.93 -13.92 -8.08
C ALA A 152 7.15 -15.00 -8.82
N GLN A 153 7.17 -16.23 -8.32
CA GLN A 153 6.45 -17.38 -8.86
C GLN A 153 6.77 -17.72 -10.33
N GLY A 154 7.93 -17.28 -10.84
CA GLY A 154 8.36 -17.43 -12.23
C GLY A 154 8.14 -16.20 -13.13
N ASP A 155 7.56 -15.11 -12.60
CA ASP A 155 7.39 -13.84 -13.31
C ASP A 155 8.57 -12.90 -13.02
N GLU A 156 9.48 -12.72 -14.00
CA GLU A 156 10.63 -11.81 -13.86
C GLU A 156 10.22 -10.36 -13.57
N GLY A 157 9.10 -9.91 -14.12
CA GLY A 157 8.54 -8.59 -13.86
C GLY A 157 8.14 -8.45 -12.40
N TYR A 158 7.53 -9.50 -11.84
CA TYR A 158 7.18 -9.55 -10.42
C TYR A 158 8.43 -9.54 -9.54
N ARG A 159 9.46 -10.31 -9.90
CA ARG A 159 10.74 -10.28 -9.17
C ARG A 159 11.32 -8.87 -9.10
N LYS A 160 11.36 -8.16 -10.23
CA LYS A 160 11.81 -6.76 -10.30
C LYS A 160 10.93 -5.85 -9.44
N TYR A 161 9.60 -6.00 -9.52
CA TYR A 161 8.66 -5.20 -8.75
C TYR A 161 8.86 -5.33 -7.24
N ILE A 162 9.11 -6.54 -6.73
CA ILE A 162 9.39 -6.76 -5.30
C ILE A 162 10.69 -6.08 -4.88
N ILE A 163 11.72 -6.14 -5.71
CA ILE A 163 12.99 -5.46 -5.42
C ILE A 163 12.76 -3.93 -5.44
N GLU A 164 12.02 -3.40 -6.42
CA GLU A 164 11.65 -1.98 -6.48
C GLU A 164 10.77 -1.56 -5.30
N MET A 165 9.89 -2.42 -4.81
CA MET A 165 9.13 -2.19 -3.56
C MET A 165 10.11 -2.06 -2.38
N LEU A 166 11.09 -2.95 -2.25
CA LEU A 166 12.14 -2.84 -1.24
C LEU A 166 12.91 -1.52 -1.40
N GLY A 167 13.29 -1.14 -2.62
CA GLY A 167 13.93 0.14 -2.90
C GLY A 167 13.07 1.35 -2.53
N TYR A 168 11.79 1.34 -2.88
CA TYR A 168 10.84 2.42 -2.57
C TYR A 168 10.65 2.63 -1.07
N ILE A 169 10.84 1.59 -0.25
CA ILE A 169 10.84 1.72 1.22
C ILE A 169 12.03 2.57 1.72
N PHE A 170 13.17 2.52 1.03
CA PHE A 170 14.33 3.39 1.30
C PHE A 170 14.17 4.82 0.76
N ASN A 171 13.02 5.17 0.17
CA ASN A 171 12.77 6.53 -0.24
C ASN A 171 12.31 7.41 0.93
N THR A 172 12.92 8.58 1.10
CA THR A 172 12.51 9.61 2.08
C THR A 172 12.02 10.90 1.42
N ASN A 173 12.19 11.05 0.10
CA ASN A 173 11.74 12.21 -0.66
C ASN A 173 10.21 12.27 -0.73
N LEU A 174 9.62 13.32 -0.15
CA LEU A 174 8.16 13.45 -0.04
C LEU A 174 7.49 13.68 -1.39
N ASP A 175 8.05 14.53 -2.25
CA ASP A 175 7.51 14.79 -3.60
C ASP A 175 7.50 13.51 -4.45
N PHE A 176 8.56 12.70 -4.32
CA PHE A 176 8.61 11.40 -4.98
C PHE A 176 7.55 10.44 -4.41
N LYS A 177 7.34 10.43 -3.09
CA LYS A 177 6.27 9.64 -2.48
C LYS A 177 4.90 10.09 -2.95
N GLU A 178 4.62 11.39 -2.98
CA GLU A 178 3.35 11.95 -3.46
C GLU A 178 3.05 11.50 -4.89
N ARG A 179 4.03 11.60 -5.79
CA ARG A 179 3.85 11.25 -7.21
C ARG A 179 3.66 9.75 -7.43
N LYS A 180 4.41 8.89 -6.73
CA LYS A 180 4.29 7.43 -6.91
C LYS A 180 3.12 6.83 -6.12
N GLY A 181 2.91 7.34 -4.91
CA GLY A 181 1.73 7.10 -4.09
C GLY A 181 1.51 5.65 -3.68
N LYS A 182 2.52 4.86 -3.31
CA LYS A 182 2.36 3.39 -3.16
C LYS A 182 2.18 2.89 -1.72
N VAL A 183 1.23 1.97 -1.55
CA VAL A 183 1.02 1.12 -0.37
C VAL A 183 0.83 -0.32 -0.86
N PHE A 184 1.47 -1.26 -0.20
CA PHE A 184 1.55 -2.65 -0.67
C PHE A 184 0.78 -3.59 0.25
N PHE A 185 -0.04 -4.45 -0.34
CA PHE A 185 -0.76 -5.52 0.35
C PHE A 185 -0.34 -6.86 -0.23
N ILE A 186 0.32 -7.68 0.55
CA ILE A 186 0.78 -9.01 0.16
C ILE A 186 -0.27 -10.02 0.62
N VAL A 187 -0.88 -10.72 -0.34
CA VAL A 187 -1.99 -11.65 -0.06
C VAL A 187 -1.60 -13.06 -0.42
N GLY A 188 -1.90 -14.02 0.44
CA GLY A 188 -1.73 -15.44 0.11
C GLY A 188 -1.87 -16.32 1.34
N ASP A 189 -1.91 -17.63 1.19
CA ASP A 189 -2.24 -18.52 2.29
C ASP A 189 -1.16 -18.61 3.39
N GLY A 190 -1.51 -19.27 4.49
CA GLY A 190 -0.58 -19.62 5.57
C GLY A 190 0.65 -20.36 5.04
N GLY A 191 1.84 -19.89 5.43
CA GLY A 191 3.11 -20.50 5.05
C GLY A 191 3.56 -20.24 3.61
N SER A 192 3.02 -19.21 2.95
CA SER A 192 3.47 -18.73 1.63
C SER A 192 4.75 -17.89 1.67
N GLY A 193 5.17 -17.43 2.85
CA GLY A 193 6.40 -16.65 3.02
C GLY A 193 6.19 -15.18 3.39
N LYS A 194 4.95 -14.67 3.44
CA LYS A 194 4.63 -13.26 3.77
C LYS A 194 5.37 -12.72 5.00
N GLY A 195 5.26 -13.42 6.14
CA GLY A 195 5.95 -13.04 7.37
C GLY A 195 7.49 -13.09 7.25
N THR A 196 8.03 -13.91 6.35
CA THR A 196 9.48 -13.87 6.03
C THR A 196 9.85 -12.59 5.32
N LEU A 197 9.03 -12.10 4.37
CA LEU A 197 9.25 -10.82 3.70
C LEU A 197 9.20 -9.66 4.68
N LEU A 198 8.16 -9.57 5.52
CA LEU A 198 8.07 -8.53 6.56
C LEU A 198 9.27 -8.58 7.51
N LYS A 199 9.70 -9.78 7.90
CA LYS A 199 10.88 -9.93 8.77
C LYS A 199 12.16 -9.44 8.09
N LEU A 200 12.34 -9.72 6.80
CA LEU A 200 13.48 -9.21 6.03
C LEU A 200 13.45 -7.69 5.93
N ILE A 201 12.30 -7.09 5.63
CA ILE A 201 12.15 -5.62 5.60
C ILE A 201 12.54 -5.03 6.96
N SER A 202 12.04 -5.61 8.05
CA SER A 202 12.39 -5.17 9.40
C SER A 202 13.89 -5.29 9.71
N MET A 203 14.55 -6.35 9.23
CA MET A 203 15.99 -6.55 9.42
C MET A 203 16.85 -5.60 8.55
N LEU A 204 16.38 -5.27 7.34
CA LEU A 204 17.05 -4.31 6.46
C LEU A 204 17.02 -2.89 7.03
N LEU A 205 15.89 -2.50 7.62
CA LEU A 205 15.68 -1.15 8.13
C LEU A 205 16.13 -0.97 9.58
N GLY A 206 16.18 -2.03 10.38
CA GLY A 206 16.32 -1.91 11.83
C GLY A 206 14.98 -1.59 12.52
N ALA A 207 14.86 -1.97 13.79
CA ALA A 207 13.61 -1.86 14.55
C ALA A 207 13.21 -0.39 14.79
N GLU A 208 14.20 0.49 14.89
CA GLU A 208 14.07 1.94 15.06
C GLU A 208 13.38 2.62 13.87
N ASN A 209 13.49 2.06 12.67
CA ASN A 209 12.92 2.62 11.44
C ASN A 209 11.57 2.00 11.05
N VAL A 210 11.07 1.06 11.84
CA VAL A 210 9.82 0.33 11.57
C VAL A 210 8.77 0.59 12.64
N SER A 211 7.51 0.53 12.22
CA SER A 211 6.31 0.48 13.06
C SER A 211 5.43 -0.68 12.62
N ASN A 212 4.53 -1.14 13.49
CA ASN A 212 3.65 -2.30 13.23
C ASN A 212 2.18 -1.97 13.52
N VAL A 213 1.72 -0.79 13.09
CA VAL A 213 0.32 -0.35 13.28
C VAL A 213 -0.56 -1.09 12.29
N SER A 214 -1.59 -1.80 12.79
CA SER A 214 -2.58 -2.47 11.94
C SER A 214 -3.50 -1.44 11.27
N ILE A 215 -4.05 -1.77 10.10
CA ILE A 215 -4.97 -0.88 9.39
C ILE A 215 -6.25 -0.59 10.20
N HIS A 216 -6.68 -1.51 11.07
CA HIS A 216 -7.85 -1.31 11.94
C HIS A 216 -7.57 -0.32 13.08
N GLU A 217 -6.28 -0.10 13.40
CA GLU A 217 -5.87 0.89 14.39
C GLU A 217 -5.76 2.30 13.79
N PHE A 218 -5.94 2.46 12.48
CA PHE A 218 -5.84 3.77 11.82
C PHE A 218 -6.90 4.77 12.26
N GLU A 219 -8.02 4.28 12.77
CA GLU A 219 -9.06 5.12 13.34
C GLU A 219 -8.65 5.72 14.68
N ASP A 220 -7.75 5.04 15.42
CA ASP A 220 -7.17 5.61 16.64
C ASP A 220 -5.98 6.50 16.28
N GLY A 221 -6.24 7.81 16.25
CA GLY A 221 -5.23 8.84 16.01
C GLY A 221 -4.03 8.80 16.97
N ARG A 222 -4.10 8.08 18.10
CA ARG A 222 -2.94 7.82 18.97
C ARG A 222 -2.00 6.77 18.38
N ARG A 223 -2.54 5.70 17.80
CA ARG A 223 -1.76 4.60 17.21
C ARG A 223 -1.03 5.07 15.96
N THR A 224 -1.67 5.88 15.14
CA THR A 224 -1.03 6.43 13.92
C THR A 224 0.19 7.30 14.21
N THR A 225 0.30 7.89 15.42
CA THR A 225 1.50 8.67 15.81
C THR A 225 2.78 7.84 15.88
N ILE A 226 2.67 6.51 16.04
CA ILE A 226 3.82 5.59 16.11
C ILE A 226 4.55 5.52 14.75
N MET A 227 3.84 5.77 13.65
CA MET A 227 4.40 5.72 12.29
C MET A 227 5.23 6.96 11.94
N ILE A 228 5.19 8.02 12.74
CA ILE A 228 5.83 9.30 12.40
C ILE A 228 7.36 9.16 12.43
N GLY A 229 8.00 9.48 11.31
CA GLY A 229 9.45 9.36 11.13
C GLY A 229 9.96 7.91 11.08
N LYS A 230 9.07 6.97 10.76
CA LYS A 230 9.45 5.60 10.38
C LYS A 230 9.60 5.51 8.87
N LEU A 231 10.48 4.63 8.41
CA LEU A 231 10.63 4.33 6.97
C LEU A 231 9.51 3.41 6.47
N ALA A 232 9.09 2.46 7.30
CA ALA A 232 8.01 1.53 6.98
C ALA A 232 7.03 1.30 8.14
N ASN A 233 5.78 1.03 7.78
CA ASN A 233 4.79 0.44 8.67
C ASN A 233 4.44 -0.97 8.17
N LEU A 234 4.70 -1.99 8.99
CA LEU A 234 4.55 -3.40 8.64
C LEU A 234 3.36 -4.00 9.42
N GLY A 235 2.21 -4.14 8.76
CA GLY A 235 1.06 -4.83 9.37
C GLY A 235 1.04 -6.30 8.97
N ASP A 236 1.28 -7.18 9.95
CA ASP A 236 1.25 -8.63 9.76
C ASP A 236 -0.17 -9.18 9.96
N ASP A 237 -0.53 -10.14 9.11
CA ASP A 237 -1.79 -10.91 9.15
C ASP A 237 -3.05 -10.10 9.46
N ILE A 238 -3.34 -9.11 8.62
CA ILE A 238 -4.55 -8.30 8.74
C ILE A 238 -5.78 -9.18 8.57
N GLU A 239 -6.70 -9.04 9.53
CA GLU A 239 -7.99 -9.71 9.56
C GLU A 239 -8.82 -9.41 8.30
N ASP A 240 -9.72 -10.34 7.94
CA ASP A 240 -10.63 -10.18 6.80
C ASP A 240 -11.77 -9.20 7.12
N GLN A 241 -11.40 -7.94 7.33
CA GLN A 241 -12.32 -6.84 7.53
C GLN A 241 -12.21 -5.84 6.37
N PRO A 242 -13.34 -5.28 5.88
CA PRO A 242 -13.31 -4.33 4.79
C PRO A 242 -12.52 -3.05 5.10
N ILE A 243 -11.78 -2.55 4.10
CA ILE A 243 -11.19 -1.22 4.11
C ILE A 243 -12.32 -0.19 3.98
N ASN A 244 -12.75 0.31 5.13
CA ASN A 244 -13.79 1.33 5.24
C ASN A 244 -13.23 2.74 4.89
N ALA A 245 -14.11 3.76 4.88
CA ALA A 245 -13.72 5.12 4.51
C ALA A 245 -12.66 5.76 5.43
N PRO A 246 -12.72 5.64 6.77
CA PRO A 246 -11.66 6.10 7.66
C PRO A 246 -10.29 5.47 7.38
N VAL A 247 -10.22 4.14 7.30
CA VAL A 247 -8.97 3.40 7.02
C VAL A 247 -8.43 3.79 5.64
N MET A 248 -9.29 3.90 4.64
CA MET A 248 -8.95 4.34 3.29
C MET A 248 -8.31 5.74 3.27
N LYS A 249 -8.87 6.68 4.04
CA LYS A 249 -8.31 8.04 4.16
C LYS A 249 -6.89 7.99 4.68
N THR A 250 -6.63 7.19 5.72
CA THR A 250 -5.27 7.04 6.27
C THR A 250 -4.32 6.38 5.27
N ILE A 251 -4.74 5.33 4.55
CA ILE A 251 -3.95 4.70 3.49
C ILE A 251 -3.55 5.72 2.42
N LYS A 252 -4.49 6.56 1.97
CA LYS A 252 -4.22 7.61 0.98
C LYS A 252 -3.22 8.63 1.50
N ASN A 253 -3.41 9.10 2.72
CA ASN A 253 -2.51 10.08 3.33
C ASN A 253 -1.09 9.51 3.49
N MET A 254 -0.96 8.25 3.90
CA MET A 254 0.33 7.55 3.98
C MET A 254 0.98 7.42 2.60
N ALA A 255 0.20 7.01 1.59
CA ALA A 255 0.68 6.83 0.23
C ALA A 255 1.30 8.12 -0.34
N THR A 256 0.68 9.27 -0.10
CA THR A 256 1.13 10.55 -0.63
C THR A 256 1.92 11.42 0.34
N ALA A 257 2.22 10.91 1.54
CA ALA A 257 2.84 11.68 2.61
C ALA A 257 2.08 12.98 2.94
N ASP A 258 0.75 12.92 2.93
CA ASP A 258 -0.11 14.06 3.24
C ASP A 258 -0.03 14.41 4.73
N THR A 259 -0.30 15.68 5.03
CA THR A 259 -0.44 16.17 6.39
C THR A 259 -1.65 15.54 7.07
N VAL A 260 -1.42 14.92 8.23
CA VAL A 260 -2.41 14.37 9.13
C VAL A 260 -2.44 15.14 10.45
N ASN A 261 -3.64 15.28 11.03
CA ASN A 261 -3.79 15.83 12.36
C ASN A 261 -3.66 14.70 13.39
N ILE A 262 -2.67 14.83 14.25
CA ILE A 262 -2.41 13.89 15.33
C ILE A 262 -2.77 14.50 16.67
N ARG A 263 -3.21 13.67 17.61
CA ARG A 263 -3.48 14.08 18.99
C ARG A 263 -2.65 13.24 19.94
N LYS A 264 -1.57 13.81 20.47
CA LYS A 264 -0.81 13.19 21.55
C LYS A 264 -1.58 13.32 22.86
N LEU A 265 -1.47 12.34 23.74
CA LEU A 265 -2.08 12.40 25.08
C LEU A 265 -1.58 13.65 25.82
N TYR A 266 -2.51 14.40 26.41
CA TYR A 266 -2.23 15.61 27.20
C TYR A 266 -1.56 16.77 26.42
N LYS A 267 -1.60 16.76 25.08
CA LYS A 267 -1.13 17.87 24.23
C LYS A 267 -2.21 18.30 23.23
N GLU A 268 -2.07 19.51 22.72
CA GLU A 268 -2.91 20.01 21.63
C GLU A 268 -2.71 19.18 20.36
N SER A 269 -3.72 19.20 19.48
CA SER A 269 -3.62 18.55 18.18
C SER A 269 -2.58 19.26 17.33
N GLU A 270 -1.72 18.49 16.67
CA GLU A 270 -0.66 19.02 15.83
C GLU A 270 -0.73 18.37 14.45
N SER A 271 -0.40 19.13 13.41
CA SER A 271 -0.29 18.62 12.05
C SER A 271 1.09 18.02 11.81
N THR A 272 1.15 16.85 11.19
CA THR A 272 2.41 16.16 10.88
C THR A 272 2.27 15.32 9.61
N ILE A 273 3.38 14.80 9.09
CA ILE A 273 3.41 13.95 7.91
C ILE A 273 3.71 12.51 8.33
N ILE A 274 2.93 11.56 7.79
CA ILE A 274 3.25 10.13 7.86
C ILE A 274 3.85 9.73 6.53
N SER A 275 5.18 9.68 6.47
CA SER A 275 5.92 9.27 5.27
C SER A 275 6.27 7.78 5.26
N ALA A 276 5.90 7.01 6.28
CA ALA A 276 6.20 5.58 6.35
C ALA A 276 5.51 4.80 5.22
N THR A 277 6.28 4.04 4.45
CA THR A 277 5.72 3.18 3.39
C THR A 277 4.95 2.03 4.04
N GLY A 278 3.65 1.93 3.74
CA GLY A 278 2.79 0.86 4.26
C GLY A 278 3.00 -0.45 3.52
N VAL A 279 3.36 -1.50 4.26
CA VAL A 279 3.44 -2.88 3.75
C VAL A 279 2.62 -3.78 4.65
N TYR A 280 1.61 -4.38 4.08
CA TYR A 280 0.60 -5.14 4.80
C TYR A 280 0.55 -6.56 4.29
N THR A 281 0.22 -7.51 5.15
CA THR A 281 0.00 -8.89 4.73
C THR A 281 -1.38 -9.36 5.19
N SER A 282 -2.01 -10.24 4.41
CA SER A 282 -3.24 -10.92 4.81
C SER A 282 -3.33 -12.29 4.17
N ASN A 283 -4.10 -13.19 4.78
CA ASN A 283 -4.43 -14.49 4.18
C ASN A 283 -5.55 -14.38 3.14
N HIS A 284 -6.39 -13.36 3.25
CA HIS A 284 -7.50 -13.12 2.36
C HIS A 284 -7.39 -11.76 1.71
N ILE A 285 -8.03 -11.59 0.56
CA ILE A 285 -8.07 -10.30 -0.11
C ILE A 285 -9.12 -9.42 0.58
N LEU A 286 -8.70 -8.26 1.08
CA LEU A 286 -9.62 -7.39 1.82
C LEU A 286 -10.56 -6.66 0.86
N ARG A 287 -11.85 -6.65 1.16
CA ARG A 287 -12.81 -5.83 0.41
C ARG A 287 -12.56 -4.34 0.66
N SER A 288 -12.87 -3.48 -0.30
CA SER A 288 -12.75 -2.02 -0.14
C SER A 288 -14.06 -1.33 -0.52
N PHE A 289 -14.47 -0.35 0.29
CA PHE A 289 -15.63 0.49 -0.02
C PHE A 289 -15.32 1.50 -1.12
N GLU A 290 -14.07 1.94 -1.24
CA GLU A 290 -13.64 2.87 -2.28
C GLU A 290 -13.01 2.14 -3.48
N LYS A 291 -13.44 2.52 -4.68
CA LYS A 291 -13.15 1.79 -5.93
C LYS A 291 -12.65 2.69 -7.06
N GLY A 292 -12.47 3.99 -6.79
CA GLY A 292 -12.02 4.97 -7.79
C GLY A 292 -10.52 4.87 -8.09
N GLU A 293 -10.10 5.47 -9.21
CA GLU A 293 -8.69 5.51 -9.64
C GLU A 293 -7.73 6.10 -8.59
N SER A 294 -8.24 6.93 -7.69
CA SER A 294 -7.50 7.47 -6.54
C SER A 294 -7.01 6.36 -5.60
N PHE A 295 -7.78 5.29 -5.41
CA PHE A 295 -7.42 4.12 -4.62
C PHE A 295 -6.57 3.15 -5.44
N LYS A 296 -7.01 2.82 -6.67
CA LYS A 296 -6.33 1.82 -7.52
C LYS A 296 -4.88 2.17 -7.80
N ARG A 297 -4.57 3.45 -8.03
CA ARG A 297 -3.19 3.87 -8.30
C ARG A 297 -2.27 3.74 -7.07
N ARG A 298 -2.85 3.74 -5.86
CA ARG A 298 -2.11 3.77 -4.61
C ARG A 298 -1.92 2.42 -3.95
N VAL A 299 -2.95 1.58 -3.98
CA VAL A 299 -2.93 0.27 -3.36
C VAL A 299 -2.54 -0.79 -4.37
N VAL A 300 -1.44 -1.48 -4.10
CA VAL A 300 -0.92 -2.55 -4.93
C VAL A 300 -1.07 -3.87 -4.21
N TRP A 301 -1.83 -4.78 -4.80
CA TRP A 301 -2.00 -6.13 -4.31
C TRP A 301 -0.93 -7.05 -4.90
N LEU A 302 -0.14 -7.68 -4.05
CA LEU A 302 0.98 -8.57 -4.40
C LEU A 302 0.58 -10.01 -4.04
N PRO A 303 0.19 -10.84 -5.02
CA PRO A 303 -0.24 -12.21 -4.74
C PRO A 303 0.95 -13.13 -4.44
N LEU A 304 0.88 -13.87 -3.35
CA LEU A 304 1.85 -14.88 -2.92
C LEU A 304 1.13 -16.23 -2.75
N THR A 305 0.68 -16.80 -3.86
CA THR A 305 -0.23 -17.96 -3.89
C THR A 305 0.49 -19.30 -3.69
N LYS A 306 1.81 -19.35 -3.88
CA LYS A 306 2.61 -20.57 -3.68
C LYS A 306 3.06 -20.70 -2.22
N LYS A 307 3.02 -21.93 -1.70
CA LYS A 307 3.68 -22.26 -0.42
C LYS A 307 5.19 -22.24 -0.59
N LEU A 308 5.90 -21.67 0.38
CA LEU A 308 7.37 -21.64 0.39
C LEU A 308 7.89 -23.08 0.42
N GLN A 309 8.62 -23.48 -0.63
CA GLN A 309 9.08 -24.86 -0.79
C GLN A 309 10.16 -25.23 0.24
N ASN A 310 11.15 -24.35 0.41
CA ASN A 310 12.23 -24.55 1.38
C ASN A 310 11.91 -23.82 2.69
N LYS A 311 11.51 -24.58 3.71
CA LYS A 311 11.25 -24.08 5.07
C LYS A 311 12.29 -24.55 6.08
N SER A 312 13.45 -25.03 5.61
CA SER A 312 14.48 -25.55 6.50
C SER A 312 15.01 -24.44 7.42
N SER A 313 15.38 -24.80 8.65
CA SER A 313 16.00 -23.85 9.59
C SER A 313 17.28 -23.23 8.98
N LYS A 314 18.03 -24.03 8.21
CA LYS A 314 19.22 -23.55 7.49
C LYS A 314 18.87 -22.47 6.46
N PHE A 315 17.87 -22.71 5.61
CA PHE A 315 17.44 -21.71 4.62
C PHE A 315 17.06 -20.38 5.28
N HIS A 316 16.28 -20.41 6.36
CA HIS A 316 15.91 -19.18 7.07
C HIS A 316 17.10 -18.49 7.75
N LYS A 317 18.12 -19.23 8.19
CA LYS A 317 19.36 -18.65 8.72
C LYS A 317 20.17 -18.00 7.60
N ASP A 318 20.35 -18.70 6.49
CA ASP A 318 21.11 -18.21 5.33
C ASP A 318 20.44 -16.96 4.73
N LEU A 319 19.10 -16.95 4.62
CA LEU A 319 18.31 -15.81 4.14
C LEU A 319 18.39 -14.58 5.07
N ARG A 320 18.75 -14.78 6.34
CA ARG A 320 18.86 -13.74 7.37
C ARG A 320 20.32 -13.45 7.77
N SER A 321 21.27 -14.01 7.03
CA SER A 321 22.70 -13.76 7.22
C SER A 321 23.07 -12.31 6.89
N GLU A 322 24.20 -11.85 7.40
CA GLU A 322 24.70 -10.50 7.07
C GLU A 322 24.97 -10.37 5.57
N GLU A 323 25.49 -11.40 4.92
CA GLU A 323 25.72 -11.42 3.48
C GLU A 323 24.41 -11.32 2.69
N ALA A 324 23.35 -11.99 3.15
CA ALA A 324 22.02 -11.91 2.52
C ALA A 324 21.42 -10.51 2.65
N LEU A 325 21.57 -9.89 3.82
CA LEU A 325 21.09 -8.53 4.06
C LEU A 325 21.89 -7.51 3.25
N ASP A 326 23.22 -7.65 3.16
CA ASP A 326 24.05 -6.81 2.29
C ASP A 326 23.63 -6.91 0.81
N TYR A 327 23.37 -8.14 0.34
CA TYR A 327 22.88 -8.37 -1.03
C TYR A 327 21.50 -7.75 -1.25
N LEU A 328 20.56 -7.92 -0.32
CA LEU A 328 19.23 -7.31 -0.40
C LEU A 328 19.28 -5.78 -0.32
N THR A 329 20.13 -5.20 0.53
CA THR A 329 20.34 -3.75 0.59
C THR A 329 20.89 -3.22 -0.73
N MET A 330 21.86 -3.92 -1.33
CA MET A 330 22.38 -3.60 -2.65
C MET A 330 21.29 -3.57 -3.71
N LEU A 331 20.48 -4.64 -3.78
CA LEU A 331 19.37 -4.72 -4.73
C LEU A 331 18.33 -3.61 -4.51
N ALA A 332 17.97 -3.33 -3.25
CA ALA A 332 17.02 -2.28 -2.90
C ALA A 332 17.52 -0.89 -3.35
N ILE A 333 18.75 -0.52 -2.98
CA ILE A 333 19.30 0.80 -3.33
C ILE A 333 19.47 0.97 -4.84
N GLN A 334 19.97 -0.05 -5.55
CA GLN A 334 20.08 -0.01 -7.02
C GLN A 334 18.71 0.10 -7.69
N SER A 335 17.70 -0.59 -7.18
CA SER A 335 16.33 -0.48 -7.72
C SER A 335 15.71 0.88 -7.44
N LEU A 336 15.97 1.49 -6.28
CA LEU A 336 15.51 2.84 -5.97
C LEU A 336 16.14 3.84 -6.93
N ASN A 337 17.45 3.73 -7.15
CA ASN A 337 18.18 4.55 -8.11
C ASN A 337 17.54 4.48 -9.51
N LYS A 338 17.29 3.27 -10.01
CA LYS A 338 16.60 3.05 -11.28
C LYS A 338 15.17 3.59 -11.28
N LEU A 339 14.44 3.49 -10.17
CA LEU A 339 13.08 4.01 -10.05
C LEU A 339 13.05 5.55 -10.12
N TYR A 340 14.10 6.23 -9.63
CA TYR A 340 14.30 7.67 -9.83
C TYR A 340 14.56 8.03 -11.29
N GLU A 341 15.37 7.24 -12.01
CA GLU A 341 15.68 7.48 -13.42
C GLU A 341 14.48 7.23 -14.34
N THR A 342 13.79 6.12 -14.13
CA THR A 342 12.72 5.64 -15.02
C THR A 342 11.35 6.18 -14.65
N GLU A 343 11.17 6.62 -13.40
CA GLU A 343 9.91 7.07 -12.83
C GLU A 343 8.77 6.04 -12.86
N ILE A 344 9.04 4.79 -13.24
CA ILE A 344 8.03 3.78 -13.51
C ILE A 344 8.45 2.46 -12.83
N PHE A 345 7.52 1.86 -12.08
CA PHE A 345 7.72 0.50 -11.57
C PHE A 345 7.66 -0.51 -12.72
N SER A 346 8.47 -1.56 -12.64
CA SER A 346 8.48 -2.65 -13.61
C SER A 346 7.09 -3.24 -13.84
N GLU A 347 6.80 -3.62 -15.08
CA GLU A 347 5.53 -4.30 -15.38
C GLU A 347 5.60 -5.78 -14.97
N SER A 348 4.54 -6.27 -14.35
CA SER A 348 4.34 -7.69 -14.05
C SER A 348 2.95 -8.11 -14.49
N LYS A 349 2.89 -9.16 -15.29
CA LYS A 349 1.62 -9.75 -15.72
C LYS A 349 0.84 -10.29 -14.52
N THR A 350 1.53 -10.96 -13.61
CA THR A 350 0.92 -11.56 -12.41
C THR A 350 0.29 -10.49 -11.51
N ILE A 351 1.02 -9.40 -11.22
CA ILE A 351 0.48 -8.28 -10.43
C ILE A 351 -0.68 -7.62 -11.18
N TYR A 352 -0.52 -7.34 -12.47
CA TYR A 352 -1.54 -6.67 -13.28
C TYR A 352 -2.86 -7.45 -13.30
N GLU A 353 -2.81 -8.74 -13.66
CA GLU A 353 -3.99 -9.59 -13.74
C GLU A 353 -4.68 -9.73 -12.37
N PHE A 354 -3.90 -9.88 -11.29
CA PHE A 354 -4.44 -9.98 -9.94
C PHE A 354 -5.15 -8.70 -9.49
N ASN A 355 -4.53 -7.53 -9.68
CA ASN A 355 -5.13 -6.25 -9.31
C ASN A 355 -6.35 -5.94 -10.18
N LYS A 356 -6.32 -6.27 -11.47
CA LYS A 356 -7.47 -6.14 -12.37
C LYS A 356 -8.64 -7.00 -11.87
N ALA A 357 -8.41 -8.28 -11.62
CA ALA A 357 -9.43 -9.20 -11.11
C ALA A 357 -10.00 -8.74 -9.76
N TYR A 358 -9.14 -8.26 -8.85
CA TYR A 358 -9.58 -7.68 -7.57
C TYR A 358 -10.52 -6.48 -7.78
N HIS A 359 -10.17 -5.55 -8.66
CA HIS A 359 -11.00 -4.37 -8.90
C HIS A 359 -12.32 -4.72 -9.60
N GLU A 360 -12.33 -5.72 -10.47
CA GLU A 360 -13.54 -6.25 -11.10
C GLU A 360 -14.44 -6.93 -10.05
N ALA A 361 -13.89 -7.82 -9.22
CA ALA A 361 -14.63 -8.53 -8.16
C ALA A 361 -15.17 -7.59 -7.07
N ASN A 362 -14.45 -6.50 -6.75
CA ASN A 362 -14.94 -5.50 -5.82
C ASN A 362 -15.95 -4.54 -6.45
N ASN A 363 -16.21 -4.57 -7.76
CA ASN A 363 -17.24 -3.74 -8.37
C ASN A 363 -18.62 -4.39 -8.17
N THR A 364 -19.35 -3.94 -7.14
CA THR A 364 -20.66 -4.46 -6.74
C THR A 364 -21.71 -4.20 -7.81
N ALA A 365 -21.58 -3.11 -8.58
CA ALA A 365 -22.44 -2.88 -9.73
C ALA A 365 -22.20 -3.97 -10.79
N VAL A 366 -20.95 -4.32 -11.10
CA VAL A 366 -20.65 -5.42 -12.04
C VAL A 366 -21.17 -6.75 -11.53
N ALA A 367 -20.96 -7.07 -10.24
CA ALA A 367 -21.46 -8.31 -9.64
C ALA A 367 -22.99 -8.42 -9.76
N TYR A 368 -23.72 -7.38 -9.37
CA TYR A 368 -25.17 -7.30 -9.54
C TYR A 368 -25.59 -7.43 -11.02
N LEU A 369 -24.95 -6.68 -11.91
CA LEU A 369 -25.28 -6.66 -13.33
C LEU A 369 -24.94 -7.99 -14.04
N GLN A 370 -24.03 -8.80 -13.51
CA GLN A 370 -23.74 -10.15 -14.04
C GLN A 370 -24.87 -11.15 -13.76
N GLU A 371 -25.70 -10.89 -12.75
CA GLU A 371 -26.90 -11.67 -12.45
C GLU A 371 -28.09 -11.28 -13.33
N LEU A 372 -27.97 -10.15 -14.06
CA LEU A 372 -29.01 -9.63 -14.94
C LEU A 372 -28.73 -9.93 -16.41
N ASN A 373 -29.81 -10.10 -17.17
CA ASN A 373 -29.79 -10.13 -18.62
C ASN A 373 -30.27 -8.79 -19.20
N TYR A 374 -30.15 -8.66 -20.52
CA TYR A 374 -30.50 -7.46 -21.26
C TYR A 374 -31.96 -6.99 -21.06
N TYR A 375 -32.89 -7.92 -20.89
CA TYR A 375 -34.32 -7.64 -20.71
C TYR A 375 -34.66 -7.19 -19.29
N ASP A 376 -33.85 -7.57 -18.29
CA ASP A 376 -34.09 -7.22 -16.88
C ASP A 376 -33.88 -5.72 -16.60
N ILE A 377 -33.08 -5.04 -17.43
CA ILE A 377 -32.80 -3.60 -17.29
C ILE A 377 -33.61 -2.74 -18.26
N LEU A 378 -34.16 -3.34 -19.31
CA LEU A 378 -34.76 -2.62 -20.42
C LEU A 378 -36.14 -2.09 -20.05
N GLY A 379 -36.42 -0.82 -20.37
CA GLY A 379 -37.71 -0.19 -20.04
C GLY A 379 -37.80 0.34 -18.61
N PHE A 380 -36.95 -0.11 -17.70
CA PHE A 380 -36.81 0.47 -16.37
C PHE A 380 -36.07 1.81 -16.40
N THR A 381 -36.33 2.63 -15.38
CA THR A 381 -35.56 3.84 -15.12
C THR A 381 -34.26 3.51 -14.39
N LEU A 382 -33.24 4.34 -14.58
CA LEU A 382 -32.00 4.23 -13.81
C LEU A 382 -32.26 4.28 -12.29
N LYS A 383 -33.30 4.99 -11.85
CA LYS A 383 -33.68 5.07 -10.44
C LYS A 383 -34.23 3.73 -9.93
N GLU A 384 -35.08 3.07 -10.71
CA GLU A 384 -35.64 1.75 -10.35
C GLU A 384 -34.54 0.69 -10.29
N ILE A 385 -33.68 0.62 -11.31
CA ILE A 385 -32.54 -0.31 -11.32
C ILE A 385 -31.60 -0.03 -10.16
N TYR A 386 -31.37 1.24 -9.82
CA TYR A 386 -30.53 1.61 -8.69
C TYR A 386 -31.15 1.24 -7.34
N GLN A 387 -32.47 1.34 -7.19
CA GLN A 387 -33.17 0.89 -5.98
C GLN A 387 -33.07 -0.62 -5.80
N ASP A 388 -33.23 -1.39 -6.88
CA ASP A 388 -33.07 -2.84 -6.85
C ASP A 388 -31.62 -3.24 -6.51
N TYR A 389 -30.65 -2.58 -7.16
CA TYR A 389 -29.23 -2.71 -6.83
C TYR A 389 -28.91 -2.40 -5.35
N MET A 390 -29.48 -1.34 -4.77
CA MET A 390 -29.27 -1.01 -3.36
C MET A 390 -29.84 -2.09 -2.44
N ARG A 391 -31.02 -2.64 -2.78
CA ARG A 391 -31.59 -3.77 -2.05
C ARG A 391 -30.71 -5.01 -2.17
N TRP A 392 -30.27 -5.36 -3.37
CA TRP A 392 -29.35 -6.46 -3.60
C TRP A 392 -28.05 -6.29 -2.79
N CYS A 393 -27.49 -5.08 -2.74
CA CYS A 393 -26.32 -4.79 -1.91
C CYS A 393 -26.60 -5.02 -0.43
N TRP A 394 -27.73 -4.52 0.07
CA TRP A 394 -28.15 -4.72 1.45
C TRP A 394 -28.29 -6.21 1.81
N ASP A 395 -28.99 -6.96 0.97
CA ASP A 395 -29.24 -8.39 1.17
C ASP A 395 -27.94 -9.22 1.16
N ASN A 396 -26.93 -8.74 0.42
CA ASN A 396 -25.60 -9.36 0.35
C ASN A 396 -24.58 -8.76 1.34
N SER A 397 -24.98 -7.84 2.22
CA SER A 397 -24.08 -7.12 3.15
C SER A 397 -22.93 -6.39 2.44
N LEU A 398 -23.21 -5.82 1.28
CA LEU A 398 -22.26 -5.07 0.44
C LEU A 398 -22.55 -3.56 0.52
N ALA A 399 -21.50 -2.76 0.44
CA ALA A 399 -21.64 -1.31 0.26
C ALA A 399 -22.04 -1.00 -1.19
N ASP A 400 -23.09 -0.19 -1.36
CA ASP A 400 -23.56 0.24 -2.67
C ASP A 400 -22.57 1.26 -3.29
N MET A 401 -22.75 1.52 -4.60
CA MET A 401 -21.92 2.43 -5.38
C MET A 401 -22.78 3.61 -5.80
N PRO A 402 -22.22 4.83 -5.97
CA PRO A 402 -22.98 5.96 -6.47
C PRO A 402 -23.72 5.64 -7.78
N ILE A 403 -24.96 6.11 -7.91
CA ILE A 403 -25.83 5.87 -9.08
C ILE A 403 -25.14 6.20 -10.43
N GLN A 404 -24.22 7.17 -10.46
CA GLN A 404 -23.45 7.52 -11.65
C GLN A 404 -22.47 6.43 -12.07
N GLN A 405 -21.85 5.71 -11.12
CA GLN A 405 -20.96 4.59 -11.42
C GLN A 405 -21.77 3.39 -11.91
N VAL A 406 -22.88 3.07 -11.24
CA VAL A 406 -23.81 2.01 -11.69
C VAL A 406 -24.30 2.29 -13.11
N SER A 407 -24.67 3.54 -13.40
CA SER A 407 -25.05 4.02 -14.74
C SER A 407 -23.96 3.80 -15.80
N GLN A 408 -22.69 4.03 -15.46
CA GLN A 408 -21.57 3.77 -16.37
C GLN A 408 -21.40 2.27 -16.64
N GLU A 409 -21.50 1.43 -15.61
CA GLU A 409 -21.41 -0.02 -15.76
C GLU A 409 -22.58 -0.60 -16.57
N ILE A 410 -23.81 -0.12 -16.37
CA ILE A 410 -24.98 -0.50 -17.18
C ILE A 410 -24.72 -0.23 -18.66
N LYS A 411 -24.26 0.98 -19.00
CA LYS A 411 -23.93 1.35 -20.40
C LYS A 411 -22.82 0.48 -20.98
N ARG A 412 -21.82 0.12 -20.16
CA ARG A 412 -20.66 -0.67 -20.56
C ARG A 412 -21.01 -2.14 -20.79
N MET A 413 -21.77 -2.76 -19.89
CA MET A 413 -22.06 -4.20 -19.92
C MET A 413 -23.17 -4.57 -20.89
N PHE A 414 -24.19 -3.71 -21.06
CA PHE A 414 -25.37 -4.02 -21.88
C PHE A 414 -25.45 -3.23 -23.18
N ASP A 415 -24.46 -2.39 -23.48
CA ASP A 415 -24.42 -1.54 -24.66
C ASP A 415 -25.71 -0.71 -24.88
N VAL A 416 -26.21 -0.09 -23.80
CA VAL A 416 -27.45 0.70 -23.77
C VAL A 416 -27.19 2.20 -23.69
N ASP A 417 -28.18 2.99 -24.12
CA ASP A 417 -28.23 4.44 -23.95
C ASP A 417 -29.19 4.80 -22.81
N LEU A 418 -28.70 5.56 -21.82
CA LEU A 418 -29.52 6.15 -20.76
C LEU A 418 -29.89 7.57 -21.18
N LYS A 419 -30.99 7.73 -21.92
CA LYS A 419 -31.51 9.04 -22.34
C LYS A 419 -32.70 9.44 -21.47
N GLY A 420 -32.69 10.68 -21.01
CA GLY A 420 -33.81 11.25 -20.28
C GLY A 420 -35.08 11.20 -21.11
N PHE A 421 -36.06 10.44 -20.65
CA PHE A 421 -37.39 10.47 -21.23
C PHE A 421 -38.29 11.22 -20.26
N LYS A 422 -38.83 12.36 -20.71
CA LYS A 422 -40.00 12.96 -20.07
C LYS A 422 -41.19 12.04 -20.34
N VAL A 423 -41.33 10.97 -19.55
CA VAL A 423 -42.55 10.17 -19.54
C VAL A 423 -43.61 11.02 -18.85
N ASN A 424 -44.49 11.64 -19.61
CA ASN A 424 -45.65 12.37 -19.07
C ASN A 424 -46.76 11.35 -18.83
N VAL A 425 -46.86 10.83 -17.61
CA VAL A 425 -48.06 10.15 -17.11
C VAL A 425 -48.54 11.01 -15.95
N ASN A 426 -49.71 11.65 -16.11
CA ASN A 426 -50.29 12.61 -15.15
C ASN A 426 -49.43 13.86 -14.80
N GLY A 427 -48.42 14.22 -15.61
CA GLY A 427 -47.65 15.46 -15.43
C GLY A 427 -46.34 15.32 -14.63
N GLU A 428 -45.97 14.11 -14.18
CA GLU A 428 -44.77 13.91 -13.35
C GLU A 428 -43.55 13.36 -14.11
N TYR A 429 -42.36 13.89 -13.81
CA TYR A 429 -41.09 13.47 -14.40
C TYR A 429 -40.55 12.21 -13.73
N LYS A 430 -40.56 11.07 -14.45
CA LYS A 430 -40.14 9.76 -13.90
C LYS A 430 -38.64 9.41 -14.05
N GLY A 431 -37.83 10.22 -14.73
CA GLY A 431 -36.36 10.04 -14.80
C GLY A 431 -35.82 9.46 -16.13
N ASN A 432 -34.60 8.92 -16.09
CA ASN A 432 -33.89 8.42 -17.28
C ASN A 432 -34.22 6.94 -17.54
N LEU A 433 -34.76 6.62 -18.72
CA LEU A 433 -35.12 5.26 -19.11
C LEU A 433 -33.94 4.55 -19.79
N VAL A 434 -33.77 3.25 -19.53
CA VAL A 434 -32.78 2.43 -20.23
C VAL A 434 -33.30 1.99 -21.59
N ARG A 435 -32.49 2.19 -22.65
CA ARG A 435 -32.85 1.83 -24.03
C ARG A 435 -31.71 1.14 -24.76
N SER A 436 -32.08 0.23 -25.64
CA SER A 436 -31.19 -0.31 -26.65
C SER A 436 -30.51 0.77 -27.50
N LYS A 437 -29.21 0.62 -27.76
CA LYS A 437 -28.53 1.39 -28.82
C LYS A 437 -28.92 0.94 -30.23
N ALA A 438 -29.38 -0.31 -30.39
CA ALA A 438 -29.76 -0.88 -31.68
C ALA A 438 -31.12 -0.36 -32.20
N ILE A 439 -32.00 0.14 -31.32
CA ILE A 439 -33.31 0.71 -31.71
C ILE A 439 -33.13 2.14 -32.26
N ARG A 440 -32.59 2.22 -33.47
CA ARG A 440 -32.55 3.44 -34.29
C ARG A 440 -33.84 3.62 -35.10
N ASP A 441 -34.55 2.53 -35.40
CA ASP A 441 -35.72 2.53 -36.27
C ASP A 441 -37.04 2.89 -35.54
N ARG A 442 -37.93 3.58 -36.25
CA ARG A 442 -39.20 4.12 -35.75
C ARG A 442 -40.26 3.04 -35.56
N GLU A 443 -40.19 1.95 -36.32
CA GLU A 443 -41.11 0.81 -36.24
C GLU A 443 -40.81 -0.08 -35.02
N GLU A 444 -39.54 -0.42 -34.77
CA GLU A 444 -39.14 -1.13 -33.54
C GLU A 444 -39.52 -0.37 -32.26
N ARG A 445 -39.50 0.98 -32.30
CA ARG A 445 -39.98 1.83 -31.19
C ARG A 445 -41.47 1.69 -30.91
N LYS A 446 -42.31 1.36 -31.90
CA LYS A 446 -43.76 1.15 -31.70
C LYS A 446 -44.00 -0.19 -31.02
N THR A 447 -43.33 -1.24 -31.47
CA THR A 447 -43.41 -2.59 -30.90
C THR A 447 -42.91 -2.59 -29.45
N TYR A 448 -41.79 -1.89 -29.20
CA TYR A 448 -41.23 -1.72 -27.86
C TYR A 448 -42.16 -0.92 -26.91
N ARG A 449 -42.83 0.13 -27.42
CA ARG A 449 -43.82 0.90 -26.65
C ARG A 449 -45.07 0.10 -26.30
N MET A 450 -45.47 -0.88 -27.12
CA MET A 450 -46.56 -1.78 -26.80
C MET A 450 -46.18 -2.76 -25.68
N PHE A 451 -44.95 -3.27 -25.70
CA PHE A 451 -44.45 -4.20 -24.69
C PHE A 451 -44.41 -3.56 -23.28
N VAL A 452 -43.84 -2.36 -23.17
CA VAL A 452 -43.75 -1.61 -21.89
C VAL A 452 -45.13 -1.15 -21.37
N LYS A 453 -46.11 -0.93 -22.26
CA LYS A 453 -47.49 -0.59 -21.86
C LYS A 453 -48.29 -1.80 -21.37
N ASN A 454 -47.92 -3.00 -21.78
CA ASN A 454 -48.62 -4.23 -21.41
C ASN A 454 -47.99 -4.93 -20.19
N SER A 455 -46.79 -4.53 -19.76
CA SER A 455 -46.12 -5.06 -18.55
C SER A 455 -46.60 -4.44 -17.23
N ASP A 456 -47.55 -3.50 -17.26
CA ASP A 456 -48.25 -2.99 -16.06
C ASP A 456 -49.35 -3.95 -15.56
N LEU A 457 -49.42 -5.17 -16.10
CA LEU A 457 -50.31 -6.24 -15.65
C LEU A 457 -49.49 -7.48 -15.29
N GLU A 458 -49.48 -7.74 -13.98
CA GLU A 458 -49.02 -8.95 -13.28
C GLU A 458 -47.52 -9.01 -12.88
N LEU A 459 -47.30 -8.71 -11.59
CA LEU A 459 -46.25 -9.30 -10.77
C LEU A 459 -46.30 -10.83 -10.92
N TRP A 460 -45.36 -11.42 -11.65
CA TRP A 460 -45.14 -12.88 -11.64
C TRP A 460 -43.88 -13.23 -10.85
N THR A 461 -44.13 -13.91 -9.75
CA THR A 461 -43.19 -14.77 -9.04
C THR A 461 -42.65 -15.86 -9.97
N CYS A 462 -41.34 -16.06 -9.92
CA CYS A 462 -40.58 -17.28 -10.26
C CYS A 462 -41.26 -18.33 -11.17
N GLY A 463 -40.82 -18.44 -12.43
CA GLY A 463 -41.18 -19.55 -13.31
C GLY A 463 -40.56 -19.41 -14.70
N THR A 464 -39.90 -20.47 -15.17
CA THR A 464 -39.14 -20.60 -16.43
C THR A 464 -39.88 -20.22 -17.72
N PRO A 465 -39.16 -19.94 -18.83
CA PRO A 465 -39.70 -19.27 -20.01
C PRO A 465 -40.38 -20.24 -20.99
N SER A 466 -41.64 -19.99 -21.34
CA SER A 466 -42.36 -20.75 -22.39
C SER A 466 -43.32 -19.88 -23.22
N VAL A 467 -42.84 -18.81 -23.84
CA VAL A 467 -43.66 -18.05 -24.83
C VAL A 467 -42.86 -17.60 -26.08
N TRP A 468 -41.53 -17.83 -26.13
CA TRP A 468 -40.69 -17.34 -27.23
C TRP A 468 -40.33 -18.40 -28.30
N GLU A 469 -40.58 -19.69 -28.07
CA GLU A 469 -40.25 -20.75 -29.05
C GLU A 469 -41.30 -20.91 -30.17
N GLU A 470 -42.51 -20.40 -29.98
CA GLU A 470 -43.63 -20.68 -30.91
C GLU A 470 -43.76 -19.62 -32.03
N SER A 471 -43.24 -18.42 -31.81
CA SER A 471 -43.25 -17.32 -32.77
C SER A 471 -42.13 -17.41 -33.82
N ASN A 472 -41.05 -18.16 -33.55
CA ASN A 472 -39.94 -18.37 -34.49
C ASN A 472 -40.08 -19.60 -35.40
N ARG A 473 -41.15 -20.40 -35.26
CA ARG A 473 -41.46 -21.50 -36.19
C ARG A 473 -42.28 -21.08 -37.42
N ARG A 474 -42.87 -19.88 -37.42
CA ARG A 474 -43.76 -19.41 -38.51
C ARG A 474 -43.09 -18.56 -39.60
N SER A 475 -41.78 -18.33 -39.54
CA SER A 475 -41.08 -17.44 -40.48
C SER A 475 -39.93 -18.09 -41.27
N LYS A 476 -39.78 -19.42 -41.21
CA LYS A 476 -38.83 -20.15 -42.06
C LYS A 476 -39.49 -21.39 -42.66
N LEU A 477 -39.39 -21.46 -44.00
CA LEU A 477 -39.57 -22.63 -44.88
C LEU A 477 -40.94 -22.77 -45.58
N ASP A 478 -41.26 -21.79 -46.43
CA ASP A 478 -41.79 -22.08 -47.78
C ASP A 478 -40.60 -22.29 -48.73
N ILE A 479 -40.04 -23.49 -48.74
CA ILE A 479 -39.30 -24.05 -49.89
C ILE A 479 -39.64 -25.54 -49.92
N GLU A 480 -40.63 -25.88 -50.72
CA GLU A 480 -41.03 -27.26 -51.03
C GLU A 480 -40.07 -27.92 -52.05
N PRO A 481 -40.13 -29.25 -52.27
CA PRO A 481 -39.01 -30.15 -52.03
C PRO A 481 -38.43 -30.73 -53.31
N ASN A 482 -37.24 -31.32 -53.25
CA ASN A 482 -36.86 -32.30 -54.25
C ASN A 482 -35.98 -33.42 -53.68
N VAL A 483 -36.39 -34.63 -54.06
CA VAL A 483 -35.69 -35.92 -54.03
C VAL A 483 -35.88 -36.82 -52.78
N GLU A 484 -36.45 -37.99 -53.10
CA GLU A 484 -36.80 -39.18 -52.33
C GLU A 484 -35.60 -40.00 -51.76
N PRO A 485 -35.87 -41.04 -50.94
CA PRO A 485 -35.02 -41.48 -49.83
C PRO A 485 -34.15 -42.70 -50.17
N SER A 486 -33.10 -42.93 -49.37
CA SER A 486 -32.58 -44.29 -49.20
C SER A 486 -31.85 -44.49 -47.87
N ASN A 487 -32.25 -45.60 -47.23
CA ASN A 487 -31.48 -46.49 -46.35
C ASN A 487 -31.39 -46.18 -44.84
N GLU A 488 -32.27 -46.89 -44.13
CA GLU A 488 -32.02 -47.70 -42.92
C GLU A 488 -30.54 -47.86 -42.50
N VAL A 489 -30.26 -47.79 -41.18
CA VAL A 489 -29.82 -48.94 -40.34
C VAL A 489 -29.82 -48.55 -38.85
N LYS A 490 -30.72 -49.22 -38.10
CA LYS A 490 -30.69 -49.80 -36.73
C LYS A 490 -29.74 -49.27 -35.63
N ALA A 491 -30.35 -49.02 -34.47
CA ALA A 491 -29.78 -49.06 -33.11
C ALA A 491 -29.33 -50.48 -32.69
N PRO A 492 -28.60 -50.66 -31.56
CA PRO A 492 -29.24 -50.77 -30.24
C PRO A 492 -28.44 -50.08 -29.09
N PHE A 493 -29.04 -49.47 -28.07
CA PHE A 493 -29.60 -50.07 -26.84
C PHE A 493 -28.68 -51.06 -26.10
N VAL A 494 -28.19 -50.66 -24.92
CA VAL A 494 -27.71 -51.55 -23.84
C VAL A 494 -28.17 -50.93 -22.50
N GLU A 495 -28.94 -51.72 -21.75
CA GLU A 495 -29.43 -51.48 -20.39
C GLU A 495 -28.39 -51.85 -19.32
N ASP A 496 -28.54 -51.18 -18.17
CA ASP A 496 -28.33 -51.57 -16.77
C ASP A 496 -27.29 -52.62 -16.35
N ASP A 497 -26.53 -52.27 -15.30
CA ASP A 497 -26.35 -53.18 -14.16
C ASP A 497 -26.00 -52.42 -12.86
N GLU A 498 -26.81 -52.67 -11.84
CA GLU A 498 -26.60 -52.32 -10.43
C GLU A 498 -25.38 -53.06 -9.85
N LYS A 499 -24.62 -52.42 -8.95
CA LYS A 499 -24.16 -52.98 -7.65
C LYS A 499 -23.17 -52.06 -6.90
N GLY A 500 -23.48 -51.83 -5.62
CA GLY A 500 -22.48 -51.95 -4.55
C GLY A 500 -21.89 -50.68 -3.94
N MET A 501 -22.56 -50.14 -2.91
CA MET A 501 -21.91 -49.39 -1.82
C MET A 501 -20.92 -50.27 -1.05
N PRO A 502 -19.92 -49.65 -0.38
CA PRO A 502 -19.84 -49.84 1.07
C PRO A 502 -19.55 -48.56 1.87
N ASN A 503 -20.18 -48.51 3.05
CA ASN A 503 -19.91 -47.62 4.17
C ASN A 503 -18.44 -47.66 4.62
N TYR A 504 -17.90 -46.52 5.03
CA TYR A 504 -16.94 -46.45 6.14
C TYR A 504 -17.20 -45.22 7.02
N ARG A 505 -17.01 -45.47 8.32
CA ARG A 505 -17.14 -44.59 9.48
C ARG A 505 -16.27 -43.35 9.42
#